data_AF-A0A842UNY4-F1
#
_entry.id   AF-A0A842UNY4-F1
#
_cell.length_a   1.000
_cell.length_b   1.000
_cell.length_c   1.000
_cell.angle_alpha   90.00
_cell.angle_beta   90.00
_cell.angle_gamma   90.00
#
_symmetry.space_group_name_H-M   'P 1'
#
loop_
_entity.id
_entity.type
_entity.pdbx_description
1 polymer ?
#
loop_
_entity_poly.entity_id
_entity_poly.type
_entity_poly.pdbx_seq_one_letter_code
_entity_poly.pdbx_strand_id
1 'polypeptide(L)'
;MRSRVTNNGTVVIKVFPVRAQGEVCIKCLKDTEKSIHHVVPSIYTKVLLPNVVITHNTFNMCCACHHDYEYDITNSAHKYRAELAELYIPKSPDYLLNNGVLMRSCHQKLHKAQLYALPMYKHRNVLPEDVRTQFNAFLRDFFEGDYTDEDLRKLLNKSSNYPIKAGEMVVRQLRGQQQLIDFCAGWKAHFLSGIGLTEKEAIKRGLKKGCRFVDYGYP
;
A
#
# COMPACT_ATOMS: atom_id res chain seq x y z
N MET A 1 -32.99 -26.72 4.29
CA MET A 1 -33.41 -26.97 5.68
C MET A 1 -32.34 -26.41 6.61
N ARG A 2 -32.74 -25.72 7.67
CA ARG A 2 -31.88 -24.95 8.60
C ARG A 2 -31.00 -25.87 9.44
N SER A 3 -29.79 -25.42 9.77
CA SER A 3 -29.13 -25.81 11.02
C SER A 3 -28.29 -24.64 11.56
N ARG A 4 -28.78 -24.06 12.67
CA ARG A 4 -27.97 -23.37 13.68
C ARG A 4 -27.48 -24.44 14.64
N VAL A 5 -26.18 -24.44 14.95
CA VAL A 5 -25.66 -24.97 16.21
C VAL A 5 -24.62 -23.99 16.72
N THR A 6 -24.94 -23.33 17.83
CA THR A 6 -24.01 -22.66 18.72
C THR A 6 -23.49 -23.69 19.71
N ASN A 7 -22.17 -23.80 19.89
CA ASN A 7 -21.60 -24.37 21.10
C ASN A 7 -20.30 -23.64 21.45
N ASN A 8 -20.27 -23.04 22.65
CA ASN A 8 -19.11 -22.49 23.36
C ASN A 8 -18.26 -21.40 22.69
N GLY A 9 -18.88 -20.46 21.96
CA GLY A 9 -18.17 -19.25 21.49
C GLY A 9 -16.97 -19.50 20.57
N THR A 10 -16.76 -20.73 20.13
CA THR A 10 -15.62 -21.14 19.32
C THR A 10 -16.13 -21.42 17.91
N VAL A 11 -15.72 -20.58 16.97
CA VAL A 11 -16.04 -20.77 15.56
C VAL A 11 -15.28 -22.01 15.05
N VAL A 12 -16.03 -23.07 14.75
CA VAL A 12 -15.49 -24.28 14.11
C VAL A 12 -14.96 -23.92 12.72
N ILE A 13 -13.64 -24.01 12.56
CA ILE A 13 -12.95 -23.79 11.29
C ILE A 13 -13.18 -25.01 10.40
N LYS A 14 -14.07 -24.91 9.41
CA LYS A 14 -14.05 -25.86 8.28
C LYS A 14 -12.94 -25.44 7.31
N VAL A 15 -11.78 -26.06 7.49
CA VAL A 15 -10.66 -25.98 6.54
C VAL A 15 -11.07 -26.78 5.30
N PHE A 16 -11.21 -26.10 4.18
CA PHE A 16 -11.31 -26.77 2.88
C PHE A 16 -9.93 -26.65 2.22
N PRO A 17 -9.34 -27.76 1.75
CA PRO A 17 -8.03 -27.71 1.11
C PRO A 17 -8.05 -26.76 -0.09
N VAL A 18 -7.01 -25.92 -0.15
CA VAL A 18 -6.76 -24.93 -1.20
C VAL A 18 -6.63 -25.66 -2.53
N ARG A 19 -7.64 -25.54 -3.39
CA ARG A 19 -7.46 -25.71 -4.84
C ARG A 19 -7.43 -24.31 -5.44
N ALA A 20 -6.30 -23.94 -6.04
CA ALA A 20 -6.10 -22.69 -6.76
C ALA A 20 -7.30 -22.41 -7.67
N GLN A 21 -7.92 -21.24 -7.54
CA GLN A 21 -9.00 -20.80 -8.43
C GLN A 21 -8.57 -19.52 -9.13
N GLY A 22 -8.46 -19.62 -10.47
CA GLY A 22 -8.02 -18.57 -11.40
C GLY A 22 -6.72 -18.94 -12.12
N GLU A 23 -6.73 -19.91 -13.04
CA GLU A 23 -5.52 -20.30 -13.82
C GLU A 23 -5.02 -19.16 -14.73
N VAL A 24 -5.87 -18.17 -15.00
CA VAL A 24 -5.60 -17.11 -15.97
C VAL A 24 -5.68 -15.71 -15.33
N CYS A 25 -5.00 -14.75 -15.94
CA CYS A 25 -5.10 -13.35 -15.55
C CYS A 25 -6.55 -12.84 -15.67
N ILE A 26 -7.07 -12.18 -14.64
CA ILE A 26 -8.45 -11.65 -14.65
C ILE A 26 -8.70 -10.61 -15.77
N LYS A 27 -7.70 -9.79 -16.09
CA LYS A 27 -7.78 -8.74 -17.12
C LYS A 27 -7.70 -9.34 -18.53
N CYS A 28 -6.61 -10.04 -18.84
CA CYS A 28 -6.31 -10.48 -20.20
C CYS A 28 -6.59 -11.97 -20.50
N LEU A 29 -7.01 -12.76 -19.50
CA LEU A 29 -7.30 -14.19 -19.60
C LEU A 29 -6.12 -15.07 -20.06
N LYS A 30 -4.88 -14.53 -20.05
CA LYS A 30 -3.68 -15.29 -20.38
C LYS A 30 -3.20 -16.14 -19.21
N ASP A 31 -2.78 -17.36 -19.51
CA ASP A 31 -2.08 -18.25 -18.60
C ASP A 31 -0.56 -18.01 -18.68
N THR A 32 -0.08 -17.02 -17.95
CA THR A 32 1.33 -16.60 -17.92
C THR A 32 1.82 -16.56 -16.48
N GLU A 33 3.05 -16.08 -16.23
CA GLU A 33 3.49 -15.77 -14.88
C GLU A 33 2.52 -14.76 -14.23
N LYS A 34 1.93 -15.18 -13.10
CA LYS A 34 0.84 -14.48 -12.43
C LYS A 34 1.27 -14.14 -11.01
N SER A 35 0.82 -12.98 -10.54
CA SER A 35 0.84 -12.60 -9.13
C SER A 35 -0.58 -12.51 -8.58
N ILE A 36 -0.70 -12.69 -7.27
CA ILE A 36 -1.92 -12.36 -6.54
C ILE A 36 -1.94 -10.84 -6.36
N HIS A 37 -2.93 -10.18 -6.93
CA HIS A 37 -3.18 -8.76 -6.75
C HIS A 37 -4.23 -8.54 -5.67
N HIS A 38 -3.93 -7.67 -4.70
CA HIS A 38 -4.87 -7.24 -3.67
C HIS A 38 -5.62 -6.00 -4.15
N VAL A 39 -6.94 -6.09 -4.27
CA VAL A 39 -7.79 -4.97 -4.70
C VAL A 39 -7.65 -3.77 -3.77
N VAL A 40 -7.63 -4.01 -2.46
CA VAL A 40 -7.25 -3.01 -1.47
C VAL A 40 -5.75 -3.18 -1.19
N PRO A 41 -4.92 -2.16 -1.47
CA PRO A 41 -3.49 -2.29 -1.28
C PRO A 41 -3.08 -2.61 0.17
N SER A 42 -1.99 -3.37 0.30
CA SER A 42 -1.50 -3.89 1.59
C SER A 42 -1.19 -2.80 2.63
N ILE A 43 -0.91 -1.59 2.15
CA ILE A 43 -0.68 -0.42 3.01
C ILE A 43 -1.90 -0.07 3.87
N TYR A 44 -3.11 -0.32 3.38
CA TYR A 44 -4.35 -0.07 4.11
C TYR A 44 -4.75 -1.31 4.93
N THR A 45 -4.61 -2.50 4.37
CA THR A 45 -5.10 -3.74 5.00
C THR A 45 -4.39 -4.07 6.32
N LYS A 46 -3.12 -3.72 6.47
CA LYS A 46 -2.35 -3.94 7.72
C LYS A 46 -2.88 -3.14 8.91
N VAL A 47 -3.51 -1.99 8.66
CA VAL A 47 -3.99 -1.06 9.68
C VAL A 47 -5.45 -1.34 10.04
N LEU A 48 -6.19 -1.92 9.10
CA LEU A 48 -7.62 -2.20 9.23
C LEU A 48 -7.95 -3.39 10.17
N LEU A 49 -6.95 -4.10 10.71
CA LEU A 49 -7.14 -5.36 11.43
C LEU A 49 -6.64 -5.25 12.88
N PRO A 50 -7.57 -5.29 13.86
CA PRO A 50 -7.86 -6.58 14.50
C PRO A 50 -9.33 -7.03 14.45
N ASN A 51 -10.29 -6.12 14.27
CA ASN A 51 -11.71 -6.41 14.60
C ASN A 51 -12.70 -6.26 13.43
N VAL A 52 -12.23 -5.94 12.23
CA VAL A 52 -13.11 -5.74 11.07
C VAL A 52 -12.81 -6.80 10.04
N VAL A 53 -13.81 -7.65 9.77
CA VAL A 53 -13.79 -8.62 8.66
C VAL A 53 -13.88 -7.85 7.36
N ILE A 54 -12.76 -7.27 6.91
CA ILE A 54 -12.68 -6.66 5.60
C ILE A 54 -12.37 -7.76 4.60
N THR A 55 -13.35 -8.03 3.75
CA THR A 55 -13.23 -8.93 2.60
C THR A 55 -12.30 -8.28 1.56
N HIS A 56 -10.99 -8.49 1.71
CA HIS A 56 -10.05 -8.06 0.70
C HIS A 56 -10.17 -8.99 -0.50
N ASN A 57 -10.77 -8.50 -1.59
CA ASN A 57 -10.83 -9.25 -2.83
C ASN A 57 -9.39 -9.38 -3.37
N THR A 58 -9.02 -10.58 -3.78
CA THR A 58 -7.74 -10.86 -4.44
C THR A 58 -8.00 -11.47 -5.81
N PHE A 59 -7.14 -11.14 -6.78
CA PHE A 59 -7.26 -11.63 -8.15
C PHE A 59 -5.91 -12.05 -8.71
N ASN A 60 -5.90 -13.11 -9.52
CA ASN A 60 -4.70 -13.45 -10.29
C ASN A 60 -4.57 -12.49 -11.47
N MET A 61 -3.42 -11.82 -11.55
CA MET A 61 -3.06 -10.93 -12.66
C MET A 61 -1.70 -11.35 -13.21
N CYS A 62 -1.53 -11.29 -14.54
CA CYS A 62 -0.19 -11.42 -15.09
C CYS A 62 0.64 -10.18 -14.73
N CYS A 63 1.96 -10.35 -14.64
CA CYS A 63 2.87 -9.27 -14.22
C CYS A 63 2.69 -7.98 -15.06
N ALA A 64 2.45 -8.11 -16.36
CA ALA A 64 2.20 -6.97 -17.25
C ALA A 64 0.93 -6.20 -16.85
N CYS A 65 -0.22 -6.89 -16.75
CA CYS A 65 -1.47 -6.26 -16.34
C CYS A 65 -1.41 -5.70 -14.91
N HIS A 66 -0.66 -6.34 -14.03
CA HIS A 66 -0.43 -5.88 -12.66
C HIS A 66 0.35 -4.56 -12.66
N HIS A 67 1.45 -4.50 -13.43
CA HIS A 67 2.26 -3.30 -13.60
C HIS A 67 1.45 -2.16 -14.22
N ASP A 68 0.69 -2.45 -15.29
CA ASP A 68 -0.20 -1.46 -15.91
C ASP A 68 -1.15 -0.86 -14.87
N TYR A 69 -1.86 -1.70 -14.10
CA TYR A 69 -2.81 -1.18 -13.13
C TYR A 69 -2.14 -0.41 -11.97
N GLU A 70 -0.97 -0.82 -11.51
CA GLU A 70 -0.28 -0.10 -10.44
C GLU A 70 0.28 1.24 -10.93
N TYR A 71 0.83 1.29 -12.15
CA TYR A 71 1.71 2.39 -12.62
C TYR A 71 1.21 3.21 -13.81
N ASP A 72 0.10 2.84 -14.49
CA ASP A 72 -0.47 3.66 -15.56
C ASP A 72 -0.87 5.06 -15.05
N ILE A 73 -0.84 6.07 -15.90
CA ILE A 73 -1.13 7.47 -15.55
C ILE A 73 -2.64 7.72 -15.48
N THR A 74 -3.46 7.00 -16.27
CA THR A 74 -4.87 7.37 -16.44
C THR A 74 -5.81 6.86 -15.36
N ASN A 75 -5.63 5.62 -14.91
CA ASN A 75 -6.57 4.95 -13.99
C ASN A 75 -5.88 3.94 -13.05
N SER A 76 -4.72 4.31 -12.50
CA SER A 76 -3.91 3.42 -11.67
C SER A 76 -4.21 3.47 -10.18
N ALA A 77 -3.81 2.41 -9.49
CA ALA A 77 -3.78 2.37 -8.03
C ALA A 77 -2.99 3.55 -7.43
N HIS A 78 -1.91 4.00 -8.09
CA HIS A 78 -1.12 5.15 -7.63
C HIS A 78 -1.93 6.45 -7.62
N LYS A 79 -2.71 6.71 -8.67
CA LYS A 79 -3.58 7.88 -8.75
C LYS A 79 -4.67 7.85 -7.67
N TYR A 80 -5.35 6.72 -7.51
CA TYR A 80 -6.41 6.60 -6.50
C TYR A 80 -5.89 6.71 -5.06
N ARG A 81 -4.66 6.23 -4.78
CA ARG A 81 -3.98 6.46 -3.50
C ARG A 81 -3.79 7.96 -3.23
N ALA A 82 -3.43 8.74 -4.23
CA ALA A 82 -3.27 10.19 -4.10
C ALA A 82 -4.60 10.88 -3.84
N GLU A 83 -5.66 10.54 -4.59
CA GLU A 83 -7.01 11.07 -4.39
C GLU A 83 -7.54 10.79 -2.97
N LEU A 84 -7.39 9.55 -2.49
CA LEU A 84 -7.77 9.19 -1.12
C LEU A 84 -6.96 9.96 -0.07
N ALA A 85 -5.67 10.18 -0.32
CA ALA A 85 -4.84 10.96 0.58
C ALA A 85 -5.31 12.42 0.65
N GLU A 86 -5.66 13.04 -0.47
CA GLU A 86 -6.21 14.40 -0.50
C GLU A 86 -7.56 14.54 0.22
N LEU A 87 -8.41 13.51 0.12
CA LEU A 87 -9.74 13.49 0.74
C LEU A 87 -9.69 13.30 2.25
N TYR A 88 -8.89 12.33 2.72
CA TYR A 88 -8.92 11.92 4.12
C TYR A 88 -7.84 12.58 4.96
N ILE A 89 -6.69 12.94 4.40
CA ILE A 89 -5.61 13.51 5.21
C ILE A 89 -5.87 15.00 5.41
N PRO A 90 -6.04 15.48 6.67
CA PRO A 90 -6.27 16.89 6.92
C PRO A 90 -5.15 17.73 6.33
N LYS A 91 -5.52 18.76 5.55
CA LYS A 91 -4.59 19.79 5.10
C LYS A 91 -4.20 20.63 6.31
N SER A 92 -3.09 20.26 6.93
CA SER A 92 -2.50 21.02 8.03
C SER A 92 -1.28 21.77 7.49
N PRO A 93 -1.09 23.06 7.83
CA PRO A 93 0.15 23.76 7.49
C PRO A 93 1.39 23.08 8.09
N ASP A 94 1.19 22.30 9.17
CA ASP A 94 2.26 21.60 9.87
C ASP A 94 2.58 20.23 9.25
N TYR A 95 1.77 19.71 8.32
CA TYR A 95 1.95 18.37 7.75
C TYR A 95 1.80 18.36 6.23
N LEU A 96 2.76 17.75 5.55
CA LEU A 96 2.81 17.68 4.09
C LEU A 96 2.91 16.23 3.64
N LEU A 97 2.13 15.89 2.62
CA LEU A 97 2.15 14.59 1.96
C LEU A 97 3.31 14.59 0.96
N ASN A 98 4.29 13.70 1.14
CA ASN A 98 5.41 13.50 0.23
C ASN A 98 5.52 12.01 -0.10
N ASN A 99 5.38 11.63 -1.37
CA ASN A 99 5.48 10.24 -1.84
C ASN A 99 4.63 9.23 -1.03
N GLY A 100 3.40 9.60 -0.66
CA GLY A 100 2.52 8.71 0.11
C GLY A 100 2.90 8.60 1.60
N VAL A 101 3.65 9.56 2.13
CA VAL A 101 4.00 9.68 3.55
C VAL A 101 3.56 11.06 4.05
N LEU A 102 2.78 11.10 5.14
CA LEU A 102 2.52 12.37 5.83
C LEU A 102 3.65 12.63 6.82
N MET A 103 4.30 13.79 6.68
CA MET A 103 5.37 14.21 7.57
C MET A 103 5.16 15.65 8.01
N ARG A 104 5.63 15.97 9.22
CA ARG A 104 5.64 17.36 9.65
C ARG A 104 6.49 18.20 8.70
N SER A 105 6.03 19.39 8.34
CA SER A 105 6.75 20.32 7.45
C SER A 105 8.17 20.57 7.96
N CYS A 106 8.34 20.78 9.26
CA CYS A 106 9.63 20.94 9.92
C CYS A 106 10.56 19.71 9.84
N HIS A 107 10.03 18.52 9.56
CA HIS A 107 10.82 17.28 9.43
C HIS A 107 11.12 16.89 7.98
N GLN A 108 10.61 17.63 6.98
CA GLN A 108 10.84 17.30 5.57
C GLN A 108 12.32 17.35 5.19
N LYS A 109 13.02 18.42 5.62
CA LYS A 109 14.46 18.59 5.33
C LYS A 109 15.26 17.42 5.93
N LEU A 110 14.94 17.05 7.17
CA LEU A 110 15.57 15.94 7.89
C LEU A 110 15.32 14.59 7.20
N HIS A 111 14.07 14.28 6.85
CA HIS A 111 13.73 13.01 6.21
C HIS A 111 14.36 12.88 4.81
N LYS A 112 14.31 13.95 4.02
CA LYS A 112 14.95 13.99 2.70
C LYS A 112 16.47 13.83 2.83
N ALA A 113 17.09 14.45 3.84
CA ALA A 113 18.50 14.26 4.15
C ALA A 113 18.81 12.81 4.51
N GLN A 114 17.98 12.14 5.32
CA GLN A 114 18.14 10.73 5.65
C GLN A 114 18.02 9.81 4.42
N LEU A 115 17.07 10.09 3.51
CA LEU A 115 16.90 9.34 2.26
C LEU A 115 18.13 9.45 1.35
N TYR A 116 18.78 10.61 1.30
CA TYR A 116 19.99 10.82 0.49
C TYR A 116 21.26 10.35 1.21
N ALA A 117 21.30 10.47 2.54
CA ALA A 117 22.42 10.03 3.36
C ALA A 117 22.62 8.52 3.31
N LEU A 118 21.54 7.72 3.29
CA LEU A 118 21.63 6.26 3.27
C LEU A 118 22.43 5.72 2.07
N PRO A 119 22.10 6.05 0.80
CA PRO A 119 22.89 5.63 -0.35
C PRO A 119 24.27 6.30 -0.38
N MET A 120 24.41 7.54 0.09
CA MET A 120 25.72 8.22 0.17
C MET A 120 26.66 7.63 1.24
N TYR A 121 26.13 6.97 2.26
CA TYR A 121 26.90 6.29 3.31
C TYR A 121 27.23 4.85 2.91
N LYS A 122 26.29 4.11 2.32
CA LYS A 122 26.46 2.68 2.02
C LYS A 122 26.96 2.37 0.60
N HIS A 123 26.68 3.25 -0.35
CA HIS A 123 26.75 2.93 -1.79
C HIS A 123 27.35 4.05 -2.64
N ARG A 124 28.06 5.04 -2.06
CA ARG A 124 28.57 6.23 -2.76
C ARG A 124 29.31 5.94 -4.06
N ASN A 125 30.10 4.88 -4.09
CA ASN A 125 31.00 4.54 -5.20
C ASN A 125 30.27 3.93 -6.40
N VAL A 126 29.04 3.45 -6.21
CA VAL A 126 28.23 2.80 -7.27
C VAL A 126 27.05 3.65 -7.72
N LEU A 127 26.86 4.83 -7.12
CA LEU A 127 25.84 5.77 -7.57
C LEU A 127 26.26 6.43 -8.89
N PRO A 128 25.32 6.61 -9.84
CA PRO A 128 25.54 7.46 -11.01
C PRO A 128 26.00 8.87 -10.61
N GLU A 129 26.90 9.48 -11.40
CA GLU A 129 27.54 10.75 -11.08
C GLU A 129 26.54 11.90 -10.90
N ASP A 130 25.51 11.95 -11.75
CA ASP A 130 24.44 12.93 -11.70
C ASP A 130 23.62 12.81 -10.39
N VAL A 131 23.26 11.57 -10.01
CA VAL A 131 22.56 11.28 -8.75
C VAL A 131 23.44 11.65 -7.56
N ARG A 132 24.72 11.28 -7.58
CA ARG A 132 25.70 11.60 -6.53
C ARG A 132 25.87 13.11 -6.37
N THR A 133 25.95 13.85 -7.47
CA THR A 133 26.07 15.31 -7.45
C THR A 133 24.84 15.97 -6.84
N GLN A 134 23.64 15.51 -7.21
CA GLN A 134 22.39 16.00 -6.63
C GLN A 134 22.31 15.72 -5.11
N PHE A 135 22.65 14.50 -4.70
CA PHE A 135 22.64 14.13 -3.28
C PHE A 135 23.67 14.93 -2.49
N ASN A 136 24.88 15.11 -3.02
CA ASN A 136 25.93 15.92 -2.42
C ASN A 136 25.50 17.38 -2.23
N ALA A 137 24.94 18.01 -3.26
CA ALA A 137 24.49 19.39 -3.19
C ALA A 137 23.43 19.58 -2.10
N PHE A 138 22.45 18.68 -2.03
CA PHE A 138 21.42 18.73 -0.99
C PHE A 138 21.98 18.49 0.41
N LEU A 139 22.88 17.51 0.59
CA LEU A 139 23.46 17.21 1.90
C LEU A 139 24.39 18.33 2.39
N ARG A 140 25.15 18.97 1.49
CA ARG A 140 25.96 20.15 1.84
C ARG A 140 25.09 21.32 2.30
N ASP A 141 23.98 21.57 1.62
CA ASP A 141 22.99 22.56 2.08
C ASP A 141 22.34 22.17 3.43
N PHE A 142 22.12 20.87 3.65
CA PHE A 142 21.54 20.38 4.91
C PHE A 142 22.50 20.53 6.10
N PHE A 143 23.79 20.27 5.92
CA PHE A 143 24.82 20.39 6.94
C PHE A 143 25.46 21.78 7.02
N GLU A 144 25.04 22.72 6.17
CA GLU A 144 25.61 24.08 6.07
C GLU A 144 27.13 24.06 5.75
N GLY A 145 27.58 23.09 4.96
CA GLY A 145 28.98 22.92 4.61
C GLY A 145 29.34 21.49 4.18
N ASP A 146 30.64 21.19 4.22
CA ASP A 146 31.11 19.83 4.02
C ASP A 146 30.72 18.92 5.18
N TYR A 147 30.52 17.64 4.87
CA TYR A 147 30.07 16.63 5.81
C TYR A 147 30.97 15.40 5.76
N THR A 148 31.05 14.68 6.87
CA THR A 148 31.82 13.43 6.99
C THR A 148 30.92 12.21 6.98
N ASP A 149 31.51 11.02 6.83
CA ASP A 149 30.77 9.76 6.95
C ASP A 149 30.17 9.58 8.37
N GLU A 150 30.81 10.15 9.39
CA GLU A 150 30.30 10.15 10.76
C GLU A 150 29.06 11.04 10.89
N ASP A 151 28.99 12.16 10.17
CA ASP A 151 27.81 13.03 10.13
C ASP A 151 26.63 12.33 9.45
N LEU A 152 26.89 11.60 8.35
CA LEU A 152 25.88 10.75 7.72
C LEU A 152 25.38 9.66 8.68
N ARG A 153 26.29 8.99 9.38
CA ARG A 153 25.94 7.95 10.36
C ARG A 153 25.07 8.52 11.49
N LYS A 154 25.43 9.68 12.05
CA LYS A 154 24.64 10.38 13.08
C LYS A 154 23.26 10.77 12.56
N LEU A 155 23.17 11.29 11.33
CA LEU A 155 21.91 11.65 10.68
C LEU A 155 20.98 10.44 10.50
N LEU A 156 21.53 9.28 10.09
CA LEU A 156 20.77 8.03 9.94
C LEU A 156 20.29 7.46 11.29
N ASN A 157 21.01 7.74 12.38
CA ASN A 157 20.64 7.30 13.73
C ASN A 157 19.71 8.28 14.48
N LYS A 158 19.47 9.49 13.94
CA LYS A 158 18.49 10.41 14.53
C LYS A 158 17.09 9.83 14.37
N SER A 159 16.39 9.67 15.50
CA SER A 159 14.96 9.38 15.51
C SER A 159 14.21 10.49 14.76
N SER A 160 13.75 10.19 13.56
CA SER A 160 12.62 10.91 13.00
C SER A 160 11.38 10.35 13.70
N ASN A 161 10.56 11.18 14.36
CA ASN A 161 9.20 10.76 14.70
C ASN A 161 8.58 10.16 13.44
N TYR A 162 8.33 8.84 13.49
CA TYR A 162 8.25 8.02 12.29
C TYR A 162 7.23 8.61 11.30
N PRO A 163 7.57 8.67 10.01
CA PRO A 163 6.61 9.04 8.99
C PRO A 163 5.38 8.13 9.09
N ILE A 164 4.19 8.71 9.29
CA ILE A 164 2.96 7.94 9.19
C ILE A 164 2.71 7.75 7.70
N LYS A 165 2.64 6.49 7.26
CA LYS A 165 2.34 6.20 5.86
C LYS A 165 0.95 6.74 5.55
N ALA A 166 0.78 7.42 4.43
CA ALA A 166 -0.48 8.08 4.07
C ALA A 166 -1.67 7.12 4.12
N GLY A 167 -1.46 5.86 3.70
CA GLY A 167 -2.51 4.84 3.76
C GLY A 167 -2.98 4.52 5.18
N GLU A 168 -2.07 4.55 6.16
CA GLU A 168 -2.44 4.38 7.57
C GLU A 168 -3.28 5.55 8.08
N MET A 169 -2.96 6.78 7.66
CA MET A 169 -3.76 7.94 8.04
C MET A 169 -5.15 7.92 7.44
N VAL A 170 -5.28 7.59 6.16
CA VAL A 170 -6.58 7.41 5.51
C VAL A 170 -7.44 6.46 6.34
N VAL A 171 -6.91 5.29 6.72
CA VAL A 171 -7.62 4.32 7.55
C VAL A 171 -7.98 4.89 8.92
N ARG A 172 -7.07 5.62 9.57
CA ARG A 172 -7.30 6.24 10.88
C ARG A 172 -8.39 7.32 10.85
N GLN A 173 -8.80 7.83 9.69
CA GLN A 173 -9.91 8.78 9.57
C GLN A 173 -11.27 8.09 9.35
N LEU A 174 -11.25 6.82 8.95
CA LEU A 174 -12.48 6.04 8.80
C LEU A 174 -13.03 5.69 10.19
N ARG A 175 -14.19 6.24 10.51
CA ARG A 175 -14.94 6.05 11.75
C ARG A 175 -16.15 5.15 11.49
N GLY A 176 -16.11 3.96 12.07
CA GLY A 176 -17.23 3.03 12.07
C GLY A 176 -17.28 2.09 10.87
N GLN A 177 -18.12 1.05 11.00
CA GLN A 177 -18.17 -0.07 10.07
C GLN A 177 -18.62 0.32 8.66
N GLN A 178 -19.57 1.25 8.53
CA GLN A 178 -20.10 1.65 7.22
C GLN A 178 -19.04 2.35 6.36
N GLN A 179 -18.25 3.26 6.94
CA GLN A 179 -17.18 3.96 6.21
C GLN A 179 -16.09 2.99 5.71
N LEU A 180 -15.81 1.93 6.48
CA LEU A 180 -14.89 0.87 6.06
C LEU A 180 -15.43 0.04 4.90
N ILE A 181 -16.73 -0.27 4.92
CA ILE A 181 -17.41 -0.96 3.82
C ILE A 181 -17.35 -0.10 2.55
N ASP A 182 -17.69 1.18 2.65
CA ASP A 182 -17.70 2.12 1.53
C ASP A 182 -16.29 2.31 0.95
N PHE A 183 -15.28 2.40 1.81
CA PHE A 183 -13.87 2.45 1.40
C PHE A 183 -13.46 1.22 0.57
N CYS A 184 -13.84 0.03 1.03
CA CYS A 184 -13.52 -1.21 0.32
C CYS A 184 -14.30 -1.35 -0.98
N ALA A 185 -15.56 -0.90 -1.00
CA ALA A 185 -16.39 -0.85 -2.19
C ALA A 185 -15.81 0.12 -3.24
N GLY A 186 -15.33 1.29 -2.81
CA GLY A 186 -14.65 2.27 -3.66
C GLY A 186 -13.39 1.70 -4.32
N TRP A 187 -12.53 1.05 -3.55
CA TRP A 187 -11.34 0.35 -4.08
C TRP A 187 -11.69 -0.73 -5.10
N LYS A 188 -12.74 -1.51 -4.84
CA LYS A 188 -13.21 -2.54 -5.78
C LYS A 188 -13.73 -1.93 -7.07
N ALA A 189 -14.54 -0.88 -6.98
CA ALA A 189 -15.06 -0.17 -8.14
C ALA A 189 -13.93 0.45 -8.98
N HIS A 190 -12.96 1.09 -8.32
CA HIS A 190 -11.77 1.65 -8.96
C HIS A 190 -10.95 0.57 -9.67
N PHE A 191 -10.62 -0.54 -8.98
CA PHE A 191 -9.86 -1.64 -9.56
C PHE A 191 -10.55 -2.21 -10.80
N LEU A 192 -11.83 -2.54 -10.69
CA LEU A 192 -12.62 -3.12 -11.79
C LEU A 192 -12.67 -2.18 -13.00
N SER A 193 -12.90 -0.88 -12.76
CA SER A 193 -12.84 0.15 -13.79
C SER A 193 -11.45 0.24 -14.43
N GLY A 194 -10.39 0.26 -13.62
CA GLY A 194 -8.99 0.36 -14.07
C GLY A 194 -8.52 -0.83 -14.92
N ILE A 195 -9.11 -2.01 -14.72
CA ILE A 195 -8.83 -3.18 -15.56
C ILE A 195 -9.88 -3.41 -16.66
N GLY A 196 -10.85 -2.51 -16.81
CA GLY A 196 -11.87 -2.54 -17.86
C GLY A 196 -12.91 -3.65 -17.69
N LEU A 197 -13.30 -3.96 -16.46
CA LEU A 197 -14.31 -4.99 -16.16
C LEU A 197 -15.47 -4.42 -15.34
N THR A 198 -16.66 -4.92 -15.61
CA THR A 198 -17.79 -4.84 -14.67
C THR A 198 -17.68 -5.91 -13.59
N GLU A 199 -18.38 -5.73 -12.46
CA GLU A 199 -18.45 -6.76 -11.42
C GLU A 199 -19.04 -8.08 -11.95
N LYS A 200 -20.04 -8.00 -12.84
CA LYS A 200 -20.65 -9.17 -13.46
C LYS A 200 -19.65 -9.95 -14.32
N GLU A 201 -18.79 -9.27 -15.07
CA GLU A 201 -17.73 -9.90 -15.87
C GLU A 201 -16.65 -10.49 -15.00
N ALA A 202 -16.24 -9.79 -13.94
CA ALA A 202 -15.28 -10.33 -12.98
C ALA A 202 -15.82 -11.61 -12.31
N ILE A 203 -17.12 -11.66 -11.94
CA ILE A 203 -17.81 -12.86 -11.43
C ILE A 203 -17.78 -14.00 -12.44
N LYS A 204 -18.12 -13.73 -13.70
CA LYS A 204 -18.05 -14.73 -14.77
C LYS A 204 -16.63 -15.26 -14.99
N ARG A 205 -15.61 -14.41 -14.81
CA ARG A 205 -14.19 -14.75 -14.95
C ARG A 205 -13.59 -15.43 -13.70
N GLY A 206 -14.41 -15.78 -12.72
CA GLY A 206 -13.97 -16.52 -11.54
C GLY A 206 -13.90 -15.71 -10.24
N LEU A 207 -14.50 -14.52 -10.18
CA LEU A 207 -14.87 -13.87 -8.91
C LEU A 207 -16.00 -14.69 -8.29
N LYS A 208 -15.68 -15.87 -7.75
CA LYS A 208 -16.51 -16.46 -6.71
C LYS A 208 -16.48 -15.48 -5.56
N LYS A 209 -17.60 -15.32 -4.84
CA LYS A 209 -17.67 -14.63 -3.55
C LYS A 209 -16.71 -15.32 -2.56
N GLY A 210 -15.43 -15.05 -2.71
CA GLY A 210 -14.35 -15.55 -1.89
C GLY A 210 -14.19 -14.62 -0.72
N CYS A 211 -15.15 -14.65 0.20
CA CYS A 211 -14.82 -14.32 1.57
C CYS A 211 -13.75 -15.33 2.00
N ARG A 212 -12.52 -14.89 2.27
CA ARG A 212 -11.70 -15.53 3.29
C ARG A 212 -10.56 -14.65 3.80
N PHE A 213 -10.47 -14.73 5.12
CA PHE A 213 -9.49 -14.21 6.03
C PHE A 213 -8.08 -14.71 5.68
N VAL A 214 -7.11 -13.82 5.76
CA VAL A 214 -5.74 -14.20 6.08
C VAL A 214 -5.57 -13.78 7.54
N ASP A 215 -5.51 -14.78 8.42
CA ASP A 215 -5.08 -14.56 9.79
C ASP A 215 -3.58 -14.28 9.74
N TYR A 216 -3.21 -12.99 9.81
CA TYR A 216 -1.84 -12.63 10.12
C TYR A 216 -1.68 -12.84 11.62
N GLY A 217 -1.48 -14.10 12.02
CA GLY A 217 -0.93 -14.42 13.33
C GLY A 217 0.41 -13.70 13.45
N TYR A 218 0.40 -12.55 14.10
CA TYR A 218 1.60 -11.98 14.69
C TYR A 218 1.61 -12.43 16.17
N PRO A 219 2.75 -12.94 16.66
CA PRO A 219 2.92 -13.39 18.04
C PRO A 219 2.61 -12.29 19.07
#